data_AF-A0A7Y5W8Y2-F1
#
_entry.id   AF-A0A7Y5W8Y2-F1
#
_cell.length_a   1.000
_cell.length_b   1.000
_cell.length_c   1.000
_cell.angle_alpha   90.00
_cell.angle_beta   90.00
_cell.angle_gamma   90.00
#
_symmetry.space_group_name_H-M   'P 1'
#
loop_
_entity.id
_entity.type
_entity.pdbx_description
1 polymer ?
#
loop_
_entity_poly.entity_id
_entity_poly.type
_entity_poly.pdbx_seq_one_letter_code
_entity_poly.pdbx_strand_id
1 'polypeptide(L)'
;MKVLIGSVLTIAGGALVLYAIYSALMPLLGMYQGALSDPMADANETQVSRDMLTAVGVGAVGIVPFIIGTLMLKSVFIRRAIRRLGSR
;
A
#
# COMPACT_ATOMS: atom_id res chain seq x y z
N MET A 1 3.31 23.34 -8.36
CA MET A 1 3.35 23.10 -6.90
C MET A 1 2.31 22.06 -6.43
N LYS A 2 0.99 22.26 -6.63
CA LYS A 2 -0.04 21.28 -6.22
C LYS A 2 0.13 19.87 -6.82
N VAL A 3 0.54 19.79 -8.09
CA VAL A 3 0.83 18.50 -8.77
C VAL A 3 2.03 17.82 -8.13
N LEU A 4 3.11 18.55 -7.87
CA LEU A 4 4.32 18.03 -7.21
C LEU A 4 4.01 17.44 -5.84
N ILE A 5 3.28 18.17 -5.00
CA ILE A 5 2.88 17.70 -3.66
C ILE A 5 1.97 16.47 -3.77
N GLY A 6 0.99 16.49 -4.67
CA GLY A 6 0.11 15.35 -4.93
C GLY A 6 0.88 14.11 -5.38
N SER A 7 1.83 14.27 -6.30
CA SER A 7 2.70 13.18 -6.77
C SER A 7 3.56 12.59 -5.65
N VAL A 8 4.17 13.42 -4.81
CA VAL A 8 4.98 12.93 -3.68
C VAL A 8 4.12 12.14 -2.69
N LEU A 9 2.94 12.66 -2.33
CA LEU A 9 2.00 11.98 -1.43
C LEU A 9 1.52 10.64 -2.00
N THR A 10 1.18 10.59 -3.29
CA THR A 10 0.77 9.35 -3.95
C THR A 10 1.92 8.34 -4.03
N ILE A 11 3.13 8.76 -4.39
CA ILE A 11 4.27 7.85 -4.50
C ILE A 11 4.66 7.32 -3.12
N ALA A 12 4.80 8.19 -2.12
CA ALA A 12 5.17 7.79 -0.76
C ALA A 12 4.11 6.88 -0.13
N GLY A 13 2.82 7.25 -0.24
CA GLY A 13 1.73 6.42 0.26
C GLY A 13 1.65 5.08 -0.46
N GLY A 14 1.78 5.07 -1.79
CA GLY A 14 1.79 3.86 -2.59
C GLY A 14 2.95 2.93 -2.23
N ALA A 15 4.16 3.48 -2.04
CA ALA A 15 5.32 2.71 -1.61
C ALA A 15 5.11 2.06 -0.23
N LEU A 16 4.53 2.79 0.72
CA LEU A 16 4.19 2.24 2.04
C LEU A 16 3.16 1.12 1.97
N VAL A 17 2.14 1.26 1.12
CA VAL A 17 1.14 0.20 0.91
C VAL A 17 1.77 -1.04 0.28
N LEU A 18 2.61 -0.88 -0.74
CA LEU A 18 3.31 -1.99 -1.36
C LEU A 18 4.25 -2.70 -0.37
N TYR A 19 4.97 -1.93 0.44
CA TYR A 19 5.82 -2.47 1.51
C TYR A 19 5.01 -3.25 2.55
N ALA A 20 3.88 -2.71 2.99
CA ALA A 20 2.98 -3.38 3.93
C ALA A 20 2.43 -4.70 3.37
N ILE A 21 2.00 -4.71 2.11
CA ILE A 21 1.53 -5.93 1.43
C ILE A 21 2.65 -6.97 1.38
N TYR A 22 3.84 -6.57 0.95
CA TYR A 22 5.00 -7.46 0.89
C TYR A 22 5.34 -8.04 2.29
N SER A 23 5.37 -7.18 3.31
CA SER A 23 5.64 -7.58 4.70
C SER A 23 4.56 -8.50 5.28
N ALA A 24 3.30 -8.38 4.85
CA ALA A 24 2.22 -9.26 5.29
C ALA A 24 2.25 -10.64 4.60
N LEU A 25 2.76 -10.70 3.37
CA LEU A 25 2.86 -11.94 2.58
C LEU A 25 4.09 -12.80 2.94
N MET A 26 5.18 -12.17 3.38
CA MET A 26 6.44 -12.87 3.69
C MET A 26 6.29 -13.95 4.78
N PRO A 27 5.57 -13.69 5.91
CA PRO A 27 5.29 -14.70 6.92
C PRO A 27 4.45 -15.87 6.40
N LEU A 28 3.47 -15.60 5.52
CA LEU A 28 2.63 -16.64 4.91
C LEU A 28 3.44 -17.57 4.01
N LEU A 29 4.35 -17.00 3.21
CA LEU A 29 5.29 -17.78 2.40
C LEU A 29 6.23 -18.61 3.28
N GLY A 30 6.70 -18.05 4.39
CA GLY A 30 7.54 -18.74 5.36
C GLY A 30 6.83 -19.95 5.98
N MET A 31 5.57 -19.80 6.41
CA MET A 31 4.78 -20.93 6.92
C MET A 31 4.53 -22.00 5.85
N TYR A 32 4.23 -21.59 4.62
CA TYR A 32 3.99 -22.52 3.52
C TYR A 32 5.25 -23.34 3.17
N GLN A 33 6.41 -22.68 3.10
CA GLN A 33 7.69 -23.36 2.88
C GLN A 33 8.06 -24.26 4.07
N GLY A 34 7.84 -23.80 5.30
CA GLY A 34 8.05 -24.58 6.51
C GLY A 34 7.23 -25.86 6.53
N ALA A 35 5.92 -25.77 6.26
CA ALA A 35 5.02 -26.91 6.23
C ALA A 35 5.38 -27.93 5.14
N LEU A 36 5.94 -27.49 4.01
CA LEU A 36 6.44 -28.38 2.96
C LEU A 36 7.73 -29.10 3.37
N SER A 37 8.59 -28.45 4.17
CA SER A 37 9.87 -29.01 4.61
C SER A 37 9.75 -29.92 5.83
N ASP A 38 8.87 -29.59 6.78
CA ASP A 38 8.60 -30.38 7.97
C ASP A 38 7.14 -30.21 8.42
N PRO A 39 6.23 -31.12 8.02
CA PRO A 39 4.81 -31.02 8.34
C PRO A 39 4.48 -31.32 9.82
N MET A 40 5.45 -31.79 10.63
CA MET A 40 5.27 -32.06 12.06
C MET A 40 5.78 -30.90 12.94
N ALA A 41 6.43 -29.89 12.37
CA ALA A 41 6.92 -28.74 13.11
C ALA A 41 5.76 -27.80 13.50
N ASP A 42 5.72 -27.39 14.77
CA ASP A 42 4.72 -26.45 15.27
C ASP A 42 4.78 -25.13 14.49
N ALA A 43 3.67 -24.76 13.86
CA ALA A 43 3.54 -23.48 13.18
C ALA A 43 3.49 -22.35 14.22
N ASN A 44 4.41 -21.39 14.13
CA ASN A 44 4.44 -20.18 14.96
C ASN A 44 3.33 -19.17 14.57
N GLU A 45 2.07 -19.62 14.57
CA GLU A 45 0.88 -18.85 14.15
C GLU A 45 0.72 -17.53 14.91
N THR A 46 1.08 -17.51 16.21
CA THR A 46 0.96 -16.31 17.05
C THR A 46 1.91 -15.21 16.58
N GLN A 47 3.13 -15.58 16.18
CA GLN A 47 4.11 -14.63 15.66
C GLN A 47 3.70 -14.13 14.29
N VAL A 48 3.29 -15.03 13.40
CA VAL A 48 2.79 -14.66 12.07
C VAL A 48 1.59 -13.71 12.16
N SER A 49 0.65 -13.98 13.06
CA SER A 49 -0.51 -13.11 13.27
C SER A 49 -0.11 -11.70 13.74
N ARG A 50 0.87 -11.59 14.65
CA ARG A 50 1.39 -10.29 15.08
C ARG A 50 2.08 -9.54 13.94
N ASP A 51 2.92 -10.22 13.18
CA ASP A 51 3.64 -9.62 12.06
C ASP A 51 2.68 -9.14 10.96
N MET A 52 1.64 -9.92 10.67
CA MET A 52 0.58 -9.51 9.74
C MET A 52 -0.20 -8.29 10.25
N LEU A 53 -0.57 -8.25 11.54
CA LEU A 53 -1.30 -7.11 12.11
C LEU A 53 -0.46 -5.83 12.10
N THR A 54 0.84 -5.92 12.39
CA THR A 54 1.73 -4.74 12.30
C THR A 54 1.87 -4.26 10.86
N ALA A 55 2.01 -5.18 9.89
CA ALA A 55 2.04 -4.84 8.47
C ALA A 55 0.75 -4.14 8.00
N VAL A 56 -0.42 -4.61 8.44
CA VAL A 56 -1.71 -3.96 8.17
C VAL A 56 -1.74 -2.54 8.75
N GLY A 57 -1.23 -2.35 9.97
CA GLY A 57 -1.10 -1.02 10.59
C GLY A 57 -0.25 -0.06 9.76
N VAL A 58 0.91 -0.52 9.27
CA VAL A 58 1.79 0.27 8.40
C VAL A 58 1.08 0.59 7.06
N GLY A 59 0.36 -0.39 6.50
CA GLY A 59 -0.42 -0.20 5.28
C GLY A 59 -1.52 0.84 5.44
N ALA A 60 -2.25 0.83 6.57
CA ALA A 60 -3.28 1.81 6.87
C ALA A 60 -2.73 3.25 6.91
N VAL A 61 -1.54 3.44 7.49
CA VAL A 61 -0.84 4.73 7.49
C VAL A 61 -0.44 5.16 6.08
N GLY A 62 -0.04 4.23 5.21
CA GLY A 62 0.31 4.50 3.81
C GLY A 62 -0.90 4.84 2.91
N ILE A 63 -2.07 4.24 3.18
CA ILE A 63 -3.30 4.48 2.40
C ILE A 63 -3.74 5.95 2.51
N VAL A 64 -3.61 6.57 3.68
CA VAL A 64 -4.04 7.96 3.92
C VAL A 64 -3.37 8.96 2.96
N PRO A 65 -2.03 9.10 2.92
CA PRO A 65 -1.36 9.99 1.98
C PRO A 65 -1.58 9.55 0.52
N PHE A 66 -1.71 8.25 0.25
CA PHE A 66 -1.99 7.75 -1.10
C PHE A 66 -3.33 8.28 -1.64
N ILE A 67 -4.41 8.18 -0.85
CA ILE A 67 -5.74 8.67 -1.22
C ILE A 67 -5.70 10.19 -1.40
N ILE A 68 -5.11 10.92 -0.44
CA ILE A 68 -5.05 12.39 -0.49
C ILE A 68 -4.30 12.86 -1.75
N GLY A 69 -3.12 12.30 -2.02
CA GLY A 69 -2.33 12.61 -3.21
C GLY A 69 -3.09 12.30 -4.50
N THR A 70 -3.77 11.15 -4.55
CA THR A 70 -4.54 10.71 -5.72
C THR A 70 -5.73 11.64 -5.99
N LEU A 71 -6.47 12.04 -4.96
CA LEU A 71 -7.58 12.98 -5.09
C LEU A 71 -7.11 14.37 -5.53
N MET A 72 -5.98 14.85 -4.98
CA MET A 72 -5.37 16.11 -5.40
C MET A 72 -4.98 16.08 -6.88
N LEU A 73 -4.31 15.03 -7.34
CA LEU A 73 -3.93 14.88 -8.74
C LEU A 73 -5.16 14.80 -9.66
N LYS A 74 -6.15 13.96 -9.31
CA LYS A 74 -7.39 13.80 -10.08
C LYS A 74 -8.13 15.12 -10.24
N SER A 75 -8.21 15.94 -9.19
CA SER A 75 -8.84 17.26 -9.25
C SER A 75 -8.16 18.23 -10.24
N VAL A 76 -6.82 18.18 -10.31
CA VAL A 76 -6.04 19.01 -11.23
C VAL A 76 -6.20 18.54 -12.68
N PHE A 77 -6.13 17.23 -12.91
CA PHE A 77 -6.32 16.66 -14.24
C PHE A 77 -7.73 16.90 -14.79
N ILE A 78 -8.77 16.71 -13.97
CA ILE A 78 -10.16 16.99 -14.37
C ILE A 78 -10.35 18.46 -14.70
N ARG A 79 -9.88 19.39 -13.85
CA ARG A 79 -9.97 20.84 -14.16
C ARG A 79 -9.25 21.20 -15.45
N ARG A 80 -8.11 20.56 -15.73
CA ARG A 80 -7.34 20.79 -16.97
C ARG A 80 -8.06 20.21 -18.19
N ALA A 81 -8.71 19.06 -18.06
CA ALA A 81 -9.50 18.44 -19.13
C ALA A 81 -10.76 19.26 -19.45
N ILE A 82 -11.50 19.69 -18.43
CA ILE A 82 -12.69 20.54 -18.59
C ILE A 82 -12.34 21.86 -19.28
N ARG A 83 -11.24 22.53 -18.88
CA ARG A 83 -10.78 23.76 -19.57
C ARG A 83 -10.42 23.54 -21.03
N ARG A 84 -9.87 22.38 -21.38
CA ARG A 84 -9.53 22.05 -22.77
C ARG A 84 -10.76 21.72 -23.62
N LEU A 85 -11.79 21.13 -23.02
CA LEU A 85 -13.04 20.79 -23.70
C LEU A 85 -13.95 22.02 -23.89
N GLY A 86 -13.99 22.95 -22.93
CA GLY A 86 -14.76 24.21 -23.06
C GLY A 86 -14.06 25.31 -23.87
N SER A 87 -12.87 25.02 -24.43
CA SER A 87 -12.13 25.92 -25.31
C SER A 87 -12.20 25.49 -26.79
N ARG A 88 -13.10 24.56 -27.11
CA ARG A 88 -13.51 24.20 -28.47
C ARG A 88 -14.95 24.61 -28.65
#